data_AF-A0A958IVB5-F1
#
_entry.id   AF-A0A958IVB5-F1
#
_cell.length_a   1.000
_cell.length_b   1.000
_cell.length_c   1.000
_cell.angle_alpha   90.00
_cell.angle_beta   90.00
_cell.angle_gamma   90.00
#
_symmetry.space_group_name_H-M   'P 1'
#
loop_
_entity.id
_entity.type
_entity.pdbx_description
1 polymer ?
#
loop_
_entity_poly.entity_id
_entity_poly.type
_entity_poly.pdbx_seq_one_letter_code
_entity_poly.pdbx_strand_id
1 'polypeptide(L)'
;MKEIKILSLLYSDGRQDQGRFTYTTRPPYTIEFAHANLGAQRFTGEDLFDCLTAVREFLAHHDIYPLCAGARVDAYPSRMSRQMSGGRKVYLMEMGKPAELLADIFDAAPAEKVGSVTAQREYFQQWLKSLQPGA
;
A
#
# COMPACT_ATOMS: atom_id res chain seq x y z
N MET A 1 -7.20 11.44 15.61
CA MET A 1 -8.47 11.35 14.87
C MET A 1 -8.41 10.09 14.01
N LYS A 2 -9.54 9.40 13.84
CA LYS A 2 -9.65 8.26 12.93
C LYS A 2 -10.28 8.73 11.62
N GLU A 3 -9.77 8.26 10.50
CA GLU A 3 -10.36 8.44 9.17
C GLU A 3 -10.85 7.10 8.62
N ILE A 4 -11.75 7.13 7.64
CA ILE A 4 -12.32 5.94 7.01
C ILE A 4 -12.11 6.03 5.50
N LYS A 5 -11.68 4.92 4.90
CA LYS A 5 -11.67 4.71 3.45
C LYS A 5 -12.31 3.39 3.09
N ILE A 6 -13.10 3.40 2.03
CA ILE A 6 -13.61 2.20 1.39
C ILE A 6 -12.74 1.95 0.16
N LEU A 7 -12.12 0.77 0.09
CA LEU A 7 -11.29 0.38 -1.04
C LEU A 7 -11.94 -0.78 -1.76
N SER A 8 -11.86 -0.77 -3.09
CA SER A 8 -12.15 -1.95 -3.90
C SER A 8 -11.11 -3.03 -3.62
N LEU A 9 -11.58 -4.26 -3.53
CA LEU A 9 -10.79 -5.47 -3.35
C LEU A 9 -10.96 -6.33 -4.60
N LEU A 10 -9.87 -6.84 -5.14
CA LEU A 10 -9.85 -7.76 -6.28
C LEU A 10 -9.42 -9.14 -5.79
N TYR A 11 -10.24 -10.14 -6.07
CA TYR A 11 -9.91 -11.55 -5.86
C TYR A 11 -9.17 -12.10 -7.09
N SER A 12 -8.32 -13.09 -6.88
CA SER A 12 -7.58 -13.76 -7.98
C SER A 12 -8.49 -14.42 -9.04
N ASP A 13 -9.73 -14.78 -8.67
CA ASP A 13 -10.76 -15.30 -9.57
C ASP A 13 -11.45 -14.21 -10.43
N GLY A 14 -11.06 -12.94 -10.25
CA GLY A 14 -11.62 -11.79 -10.96
C GLY A 14 -12.82 -11.13 -10.28
N ARG A 15 -13.35 -11.69 -9.19
CA ARG A 15 -14.41 -11.06 -8.41
C ARG A 15 -13.91 -9.77 -7.77
N GLN A 16 -14.81 -8.80 -7.62
CA GLN A 16 -14.54 -7.58 -6.86
C GLN A 16 -15.52 -7.43 -5.70
N ASP A 17 -15.03 -6.85 -4.60
CA ASP A 17 -15.80 -6.47 -3.41
C ASP A 17 -15.23 -5.17 -2.82
N GLN A 18 -15.73 -4.73 -1.67
CA GLN A 18 -15.25 -3.56 -0.97
C GLN A 18 -14.89 -3.86 0.48
N GLY A 19 -13.73 -3.33 0.90
CA GLY A 19 -13.27 -3.38 2.29
C GLY A 19 -13.31 -2.00 2.93
N ARG A 20 -13.69 -1.93 4.21
CA ARG A 20 -13.61 -0.70 5.01
C ARG A 20 -12.31 -0.67 5.79
N PHE A 21 -11.56 0.40 5.64
CA PHE A 21 -10.28 0.67 6.31
C PHE A 21 -10.46 1.89 7.21
N THR A 22 -10.41 1.69 8.52
CA THR A 22 -10.45 2.78 9.50
C THR A 22 -9.07 2.97 10.09
N TYR A 23 -8.48 4.16 9.98
CA TYR A 23 -7.08 4.35 10.35
C TYR A 23 -6.83 5.61 11.18
N THR A 24 -5.78 5.57 12.00
CA THR A 24 -5.34 6.73 12.80
C THR A 24 -4.42 7.63 11.98
N THR A 25 -4.58 8.94 12.12
CA THR A 25 -3.75 9.93 11.40
C THR A 25 -2.52 10.40 12.18
N ARG A 26 -2.32 9.86 13.39
CA ARG A 26 -1.20 10.15 14.29
C ARG A 26 -0.82 8.88 15.05
N PRO A 27 0.42 8.80 15.59
CA PRO A 27 0.82 7.70 16.45
C PRO A 27 -0.12 7.54 17.66
N PRO A 28 -0.41 6.29 18.10
CA PRO A 28 -0.01 5.04 17.45
C PRO A 28 -0.75 4.80 16.13
N TYR A 29 -0.03 4.36 15.10
CA TYR A 29 -0.61 4.08 13.79
C TYR A 29 -1.28 2.72 13.79
N THR A 30 -2.54 2.70 13.36
CA THR A 30 -3.36 1.49 13.29
C THR A 30 -4.27 1.54 12.09
N ILE A 31 -4.54 0.39 11.49
CA ILE A 31 -5.62 0.19 10.51
C ILE A 31 -6.55 -0.91 11.01
N GLU A 32 -7.83 -0.60 11.14
CA GLU A 32 -8.90 -1.55 11.36
C GLU A 32 -9.56 -1.84 10.00
N PHE A 33 -9.31 -3.03 9.47
CA PHE A 33 -9.96 -3.56 8.27
C PHE A 33 -11.26 -4.25 8.66
N ALA A 34 -12.34 -4.02 7.93
CA ALA A 34 -13.61 -4.70 8.10
C ALA A 34 -14.21 -5.07 6.74
N HIS A 35 -14.68 -6.31 6.64
CA HIS A 35 -15.26 -6.87 5.42
C HIS A 35 -16.35 -7.90 5.78
N ALA A 36 -17.38 -8.01 4.95
CA ALA A 36 -18.56 -8.83 5.24
C ALA A 36 -18.21 -10.31 5.49
N ASN A 37 -17.27 -10.87 4.70
CA ASN A 37 -16.91 -12.29 4.76
C ASN A 37 -15.66 -12.60 5.59
N LEU A 38 -14.83 -11.59 5.89
CA LEU A 38 -13.54 -11.77 6.60
C LEU A 38 -13.57 -11.21 8.02
N GLY A 39 -14.71 -10.64 8.44
CA GLY A 39 -14.86 -9.99 9.73
C GLY A 39 -14.06 -8.68 9.83
N ALA A 40 -13.73 -8.31 11.07
CA ALA A 40 -12.94 -7.12 11.35
C ALA A 40 -11.62 -7.51 12.02
N GLN A 41 -10.52 -6.91 11.56
CA GLN A 41 -9.17 -7.15 12.05
C GLN A 41 -8.43 -5.83 12.23
N ARG A 42 -7.58 -5.78 13.25
CA ARG A 42 -6.79 -4.60 13.57
C ARG A 42 -5.31 -4.89 13.37
N PHE A 43 -4.66 -3.99 12.66
CA PHE A 43 -3.24 -4.05 12.31
C PHE A 43 -2.53 -2.83 12.86
N THR A 44 -1.28 -3.02 13.25
CA THR A 44 -0.39 -2.00 13.83
C THR A 44 0.95 -2.03 13.13
N GLY A 45 1.64 -0.89 13.08
CA GLY A 45 2.95 -0.75 12.47
C GLY A 45 3.63 0.55 12.90
N GLU A 46 4.87 0.76 12.45
CA GLU A 46 5.62 1.99 12.76
C GLU A 46 4.99 3.22 12.09
N ASP A 47 4.36 3.03 10.95
CA ASP A 47 3.61 4.04 10.19
C ASP A 47 2.39 3.43 9.46
N LEU A 48 1.62 4.26 8.75
CA LEU A 48 0.44 3.79 8.01
C LEU A 48 0.77 2.86 6.84
N PHE A 49 1.94 3.00 6.22
CA PHE A 49 2.35 2.12 5.13
C PHE A 49 2.65 0.71 5.66
N ASP A 50 3.29 0.60 6.83
CA ASP A 50 3.52 -0.69 7.47
C ASP A 50 2.21 -1.33 7.96
N CYS A 51 1.28 -0.53 8.51
CA CYS A 51 -0.06 -1.02 8.83
C CYS A 51 -0.77 -1.56 7.58
N LEU A 52 -0.71 -0.83 6.46
CA LEU A 52 -1.32 -1.27 5.19
C LEU A 52 -0.62 -2.50 4.62
N THR A 53 0.70 -2.60 4.79
CA THR A 53 1.48 -3.78 4.40
C THR A 53 1.00 -5.01 5.16
N ALA A 54 0.79 -4.92 6.47
CA ALA A 54 0.24 -6.01 7.28
C ALA A 54 -1.19 -6.40 6.85
N VAL A 55 -2.05 -5.43 6.52
CA VAL A 55 -3.38 -5.73 5.96
C VAL A 55 -3.26 -6.45 4.62
N ARG A 56 -2.34 -6.03 3.75
CA ARG A 56 -2.09 -6.67 2.44
C ARG A 56 -1.58 -8.09 2.58
N GLU A 57 -0.68 -8.35 3.52
CA GLU A 57 -0.21 -9.70 3.83
C GLU A 57 -1.37 -10.58 4.31
N PHE A 58 -2.23 -10.08 5.20
CA PHE A 58 -3.45 -10.78 5.60
C PHE A 58 -4.35 -11.10 4.40
N LEU A 59 -4.67 -10.11 3.56
CA LEU A 59 -5.52 -10.30 2.37
C LEU A 59 -4.91 -11.26 1.35
N ALA A 60 -3.58 -11.30 1.22
CA ALA A 60 -2.91 -12.22 0.30
C ALA A 60 -3.12 -13.70 0.67
N HIS A 61 -3.32 -14.03 1.96
CA HIS A 61 -3.67 -15.41 2.37
C HIS A 61 -5.08 -15.83 1.90
N HIS A 62 -5.88 -14.87 1.44
CA HIS A 62 -7.21 -15.08 0.87
C HIS A 62 -7.25 -14.82 -0.64
N ASP A 63 -6.08 -14.68 -1.28
CA ASP A 63 -5.93 -14.33 -2.70
C ASP A 63 -6.63 -13.00 -3.09
N ILE A 64 -6.59 -12.01 -2.18
CA ILE A 64 -7.22 -10.70 -2.35
C ILE A 64 -6.17 -9.59 -2.42
N TYR A 65 -6.41 -8.62 -3.30
CA TYR A 65 -5.59 -7.44 -3.49
C TYR A 65 -6.42 -6.16 -3.33
N PRO A 66 -6.06 -5.24 -2.41
CA PRO A 66 -6.70 -3.94 -2.35
C PRO A 66 -6.25 -3.06 -3.52
N LEU A 67 -7.20 -2.46 -4.23
CA LEU A 67 -6.95 -1.64 -5.42
C LEU A 67 -6.61 -0.19 -5.04
N CYS A 68 -5.46 0.00 -4.40
CA CYS A 68 -4.98 1.31 -3.97
C CYS A 68 -3.51 1.55 -4.31
N ALA A 69 -3.08 2.83 -4.29
CA ALA A 69 -1.73 3.23 -4.64
C ALA A 69 -0.68 2.59 -3.72
N GLY A 70 -0.98 2.41 -2.43
CA GLY A 70 -0.10 1.72 -1.49
C GLY A 70 0.10 0.23 -1.81
N ALA A 71 -0.72 -0.35 -2.69
CA ALA A 71 -0.61 -1.72 -3.14
C ALA A 71 0.03 -1.87 -4.54
N ARG A 72 0.34 -0.76 -5.22
CA ARG A 72 0.99 -0.79 -6.53
C ARG A 72 2.42 -1.31 -6.41
N VAL A 73 2.84 -2.16 -7.36
CA VAL A 73 4.22 -2.67 -7.45
C VAL A 73 5.21 -1.53 -7.67
N ASP A 74 4.80 -0.54 -8.47
CA ASP A 74 5.59 0.64 -8.82
C ASP A 74 5.44 1.80 -7.80
N ALA A 75 5.00 1.53 -6.57
CA ALA A 75 4.84 2.55 -5.54
C ALA A 75 5.57 2.19 -4.24
N TYR A 76 6.34 3.11 -3.68
CA TYR A 76 7.02 2.90 -2.40
C TYR A 76 7.30 4.22 -1.66
N PRO A 77 7.26 4.25 -0.31
CA PRO A 77 7.57 5.47 0.43
C PRO A 77 9.07 5.60 0.67
N SER A 78 9.62 6.81 0.57
CA SER A 78 10.97 7.11 1.06
C SER A 78 10.98 7.22 2.59
N ARG A 79 12.17 7.06 3.21
CA ARG A 79 12.34 7.29 4.66
C ARG A 79 11.85 8.68 5.09
N MET A 80 12.15 9.69 4.28
CA MET A 80 11.72 11.07 4.54
C MET A 80 10.19 11.22 4.42
N SER A 81 9.57 10.61 3.40
CA SER A 81 8.11 10.61 3.26
C SER A 81 7.41 9.93 4.43
N ARG A 82 7.95 8.79 4.90
CA ARG A 82 7.42 8.08 6.08
C ARG A 82 7.39 8.99 7.31
N GLN A 83 8.50 9.68 7.60
CA GLN A 83 8.61 10.58 8.74
C GLN A 83 7.68 11.80 8.63
N MET A 84 7.59 12.41 7.45
CA MET A 84 6.82 13.65 7.24
C MET A 84 5.31 13.42 7.11
N SER A 85 4.89 12.25 6.64
CA SER A 85 3.47 11.94 6.36
C SER A 85 2.87 10.83 7.23
N GLY A 86 3.65 10.25 8.16
CA GLY A 86 3.21 9.08 8.91
C GLY A 86 2.98 7.86 8.01
N GLY A 87 3.77 7.71 6.94
CA GLY A 87 3.65 6.62 5.96
C GLY A 87 2.48 6.77 4.96
N ARG A 88 1.77 7.90 4.96
CA ARG A 88 0.58 8.08 4.10
C ARG A 88 0.91 8.37 2.63
N LYS A 89 2.14 8.79 2.32
CA LYS A 89 2.56 9.17 0.97
C LYS A 89 3.61 8.24 0.38
N VAL A 90 3.36 7.79 -0.84
CA VAL A 90 4.26 6.93 -1.63
C VAL A 90 4.64 7.62 -2.92
N TYR A 91 5.86 7.35 -3.40
CA TYR A 91 6.30 7.77 -4.71
C TYR A 91 5.90 6.75 -5.75
N LEU A 92 5.42 7.21 -6.90
CA LEU A 92 5.24 6.37 -8.08
C LEU A 92 6.55 6.35 -8.88
N MET A 93 7.10 5.16 -9.05
CA MET A 93 8.46 4.93 -9.53
C MET A 93 8.47 4.37 -10.95
N GLU A 94 9.38 4.87 -11.77
CA GLU A 94 9.65 4.36 -13.11
C GLU A 94 11.14 4.00 -13.21
N MET A 95 11.46 2.84 -13.78
CA MET A 95 12.85 2.37 -13.88
C MET A 95 13.74 3.38 -14.63
N GLY A 96 14.92 3.64 -14.10
CA GLY A 96 15.88 4.60 -14.64
C GLY A 96 15.52 6.07 -14.45
N LYS A 97 14.38 6.37 -13.81
CA LYS A 97 13.92 7.76 -13.58
C LYS A 97 13.73 8.04 -12.09
N PRO A 98 14.24 9.17 -11.58
CA PRO A 98 13.87 9.65 -10.26
C PRO A 98 12.35 9.80 -10.13
N ALA A 99 11.82 9.49 -8.96
CA ALA A 99 10.39 9.53 -8.72
C ALA A 99 9.98 10.93 -8.24
N GLU A 100 9.10 11.58 -9.00
CA GLU A 100 8.63 12.94 -8.72
C GLU A 100 7.17 12.96 -8.25
N LEU A 101 6.37 11.97 -8.67
CA LEU A 101 4.95 11.90 -8.39
C LEU A 101 4.68 11.21 -7.06
N LEU A 102 3.90 11.87 -6.20
CA LEU A 102 3.43 11.34 -4.93
C LEU A 102 1.93 11.00 -5.01
N ALA A 103 1.54 9.89 -4.39
CA ALA A 103 0.15 9.48 -4.21
C ALA A 103 -0.15 9.24 -2.73
N ASP A 104 -1.42 9.38 -2.34
CA ASP A 104 -1.90 8.86 -1.06
C ASP A 104 -1.99 7.33 -1.13
N ILE A 105 -1.56 6.62 -0.09
CA ILE A 105 -1.61 5.15 -0.08
C ILE A 105 -3.02 4.58 -0.29
N PHE A 106 -4.07 5.36 -0.01
CA PHE A 106 -5.46 4.98 -0.19
C PHE A 106 -6.09 5.48 -1.51
N ASP A 107 -5.35 6.21 -2.35
CA ASP A 107 -5.85 6.61 -3.67
C ASP A 107 -6.10 5.37 -4.53
N ALA A 108 -7.15 5.39 -5.35
CA ALA A 108 -7.50 4.24 -6.19
C ALA A 108 -6.38 3.92 -7.20
N ALA A 109 -6.15 2.63 -7.44
CA ALA A 109 -5.19 2.16 -8.42
C ALA A 109 -5.82 1.12 -9.36
N PRO A 110 -5.38 1.08 -10.64
CA PRO A 110 -5.84 0.07 -11.58
C PRO A 110 -5.27 -1.31 -11.22
N ALA A 111 -6.02 -2.37 -11.52
CA ALA A 111 -5.72 -3.75 -11.10
C ALA A 111 -4.35 -4.23 -11.60
N GLU A 112 -4.01 -3.91 -12.84
CA GLU A 112 -2.75 -4.29 -13.50
C GLU A 112 -1.49 -3.66 -12.87
N LYS A 113 -1.66 -2.67 -11.99
CA LYS A 113 -0.54 -2.04 -11.26
C LYS A 113 -0.34 -2.61 -9.87
N VAL A 114 -1.35 -3.29 -9.31
CA VAL A 114 -1.32 -3.81 -7.95
C VAL A 114 -0.62 -5.17 -7.90
N GLY A 115 0.09 -5.44 -6.82
CA GLY A 115 0.76 -6.74 -6.64
C GLY A 115 1.08 -7.07 -5.20
N SER A 116 1.88 -8.13 -5.03
CA SER A 116 2.30 -8.61 -3.71
C SER A 116 3.23 -7.62 -3.01
N VAL A 117 3.33 -7.73 -1.69
CA VAL A 117 4.29 -6.96 -0.88
C VAL A 117 5.72 -7.25 -1.32
N THR A 118 6.03 -8.52 -1.62
CA THR A 118 7.34 -8.93 -2.12
C THR A 118 7.68 -8.27 -3.45
N ALA A 119 6.78 -8.32 -4.44
CA ALA A 119 7.01 -7.72 -5.75
C ALA A 119 7.24 -6.20 -5.65
N GLN A 120 6.46 -5.51 -4.79
CA GLN A 120 6.64 -4.08 -4.54
C GLN A 120 8.02 -3.76 -3.92
N ARG A 121 8.49 -4.58 -2.95
CA ARG A 121 9.82 -4.44 -2.36
C ARG A 121 10.93 -4.69 -3.38
N GLU A 122 10.80 -5.73 -4.20
CA GLU A 122 11.76 -6.08 -5.24
C GLU A 122 11.87 -4.97 -6.29
N TYR A 123 10.73 -4.46 -6.77
CA TYR A 123 10.70 -3.34 -7.72
C TYR A 123 11.38 -2.10 -7.12
N PHE A 124 11.12 -1.78 -5.85
CA PHE A 124 11.79 -0.66 -5.18
C PHE A 124 13.32 -0.85 -5.14
N GLN A 125 13.82 -2.05 -4.84
CA GLN A 125 15.27 -2.32 -4.82
C GLN A 125 15.89 -2.23 -6.21
N GLN A 126 15.21 -2.74 -7.24
CA GLN A 126 15.64 -2.63 -8.63
C GLN A 126 15.65 -1.18 -9.10
N TRP A 127 14.63 -0.41 -8.72
CA TRP A 127 14.53 1.00 -9.04
C TRP A 127 15.69 1.79 -8.41
N LEU A 128 16.01 1.57 -7.14
CA LEU A 128 17.17 2.21 -6.49
C LEU A 128 18.48 1.93 -7.23
N LYS A 129 18.69 0.69 -7.70
CA LYS A 129 19.86 0.32 -8.50
C LYS A 129 19.88 1.03 -9.85
N SER A 130 18.72 1.17 -10.49
CA SER A 130 18.59 1.83 -11.80
C SER A 130 18.94 3.32 -11.79
N LEU A 131 18.95 3.96 -10.62
CA LEU A 131 19.31 5.38 -10.47
C LEU A 131 20.81 5.60 -10.23
N GLN A 132 21.59 4.55 -10.02
CA GLN A 132 23.03 4.67 -9.82
C GLN A 132 23.72 4.85 -11.18
N PRO A 133 24.56 5.89 -11.37
CA PRO A 133 25.33 6.04 -12.59
C PRO A 133 26.31 4.88 -12.76
N GLY A 134 26.18 4.11 -13.84
CA GLY A 134 27.15 3.08 -14.25
C GLY A 134 26.81 1.61 -13.95
N ALA A 135 25.52 1.26 -13.82
CA ALA A 135 25.04 -0.13 -13.83
C ALA A 135 24.84 -0.67 -15.26
#